data_AF-A0AA46TJM6-F1
#
_entry.id   AF-A0AA46TJM6-F1
#
_cell.length_a   1.000
_cell.length_b   1.000
_cell.length_c   1.000
_cell.angle_alpha   90.00
_cell.angle_beta   90.00
_cell.angle_gamma   90.00
#
_symmetry.space_group_name_H-M   'P 1'
#
loop_
_entity.id
_entity.type
_entity.pdbx_description
1 polymer ?
#
loop_
_entity_poly.entity_id
_entity_poly.type
_entity_poly.pdbx_seq_one_letter_code
_entity_poly.pdbx_strand_id
1 'polypeptide(L)'
;MRYENAVRPRVLDRDTIRFADLLRDRLTEAHPSTFLIRRAALSEGSAGLVDEEIPGGYGEDYDLLLRLARLGPIAVVEEPLVEVLWHRGSFFTRRFETIVSALDYLLSKYPEFADDRRGHARITGQQAFALAACGRHAESFATALSTLRRQPTERRALVSMLVNARIVGPERILSLAHRAGRGI
;
A
#
# COMPACT_ATOMS: atom_id res chain seq x y z
N MET A 1 -3.37 13.67 -11.19
CA MET A 1 -4.12 13.48 -9.92
C MET A 1 -4.45 14.83 -9.31
N ARG A 2 -5.73 15.08 -9.01
CA ARG A 2 -6.19 16.32 -8.39
C ARG A 2 -6.40 16.13 -6.90
N TYR A 3 -5.75 16.98 -6.10
CA TYR A 3 -6.02 17.14 -4.67
C TYR A 3 -6.40 18.60 -4.44
N GLU A 4 -7.63 18.84 -3.99
CA GLU A 4 -8.22 20.18 -3.91
C GLU A 4 -8.15 20.89 -5.27
N ASN A 5 -7.51 22.06 -5.33
CA ASN A 5 -7.35 22.84 -6.56
C ASN A 5 -6.04 22.55 -7.30
N ALA A 6 -5.19 21.66 -6.78
CA ALA A 6 -3.89 21.35 -7.37
C ALA A 6 -3.95 20.05 -8.17
N VAL A 7 -3.60 20.13 -9.46
CA VAL A 7 -3.33 18.96 -10.31
C VAL A 7 -1.84 18.68 -10.28
N ARG A 8 -1.46 17.45 -9.91
CA ARG A 8 -0.07 16.97 -9.98
C ARG A 8 0.00 15.77 -10.91
N PRO A 9 0.91 15.77 -11.91
CA PRO A 9 1.17 14.58 -12.69
C PRO A 9 1.74 13.49 -11.78
N ARG A 10 1.25 12.26 -11.95
CA ARG A 10 1.79 11.05 -11.35
C ARG A 10 2.02 10.08 -12.48
N VAL A 11 3.25 10.05 -12.93
CA VAL A 11 3.70 9.21 -14.03
C VAL A 11 4.86 8.40 -13.47
N LEU A 12 4.84 7.10 -13.74
CA LEU A 12 5.96 6.25 -13.43
C LEU A 12 7.08 6.56 -14.41
N ASP A 13 8.29 6.76 -13.89
CA ASP A 13 9.51 6.91 -14.69
C ASP A 13 10.04 5.51 -15.05
N ARG A 14 9.23 4.76 -15.81
CA ARG A 14 9.51 3.42 -16.34
C ARG A 14 8.38 2.96 -17.27
N ASP A 15 8.75 2.19 -18.28
CA ASP A 15 7.83 1.60 -19.27
C ASP A 15 7.22 0.26 -18.82
N THR A 16 7.73 -0.32 -17.73
CA THR A 16 7.40 -1.69 -17.32
C THR A 16 7.42 -1.84 -15.80
N ILE A 17 6.43 -2.56 -15.26
CA ILE A 17 6.36 -2.99 -13.87
C ILE A 17 6.55 -4.50 -13.80
N ARG A 18 7.48 -4.97 -12.98
CA ARG A 18 7.68 -6.40 -12.67
C ARG A 18 7.16 -6.71 -11.28
N PHE A 19 6.92 -8.00 -11.02
CA PHE A 19 6.48 -8.47 -9.70
C PHE A 19 7.41 -8.01 -8.56
N ALA A 20 8.72 -8.06 -8.77
CA ALA A 20 9.71 -7.62 -7.79
C ALA A 20 9.66 -6.10 -7.50
N ASP A 21 9.23 -5.28 -8.47
CA ASP A 21 8.99 -3.86 -8.23
C ASP A 21 7.83 -3.67 -7.25
N LEU A 22 6.76 -4.44 -7.47
CA LEU A 22 5.55 -4.39 -6.65
C LEU A 22 5.79 -4.87 -5.21
N LEU A 23 6.67 -5.85 -4.99
CA LEU A 23 7.03 -6.23 -3.62
C LEU A 23 7.64 -5.04 -2.85
N ARG A 24 8.48 -4.24 -3.50
CA ARG A 24 9.20 -3.13 -2.87
C ARG A 24 8.35 -1.88 -2.68
N ASP A 25 7.45 -1.61 -3.62
CA ASP A 25 6.56 -0.46 -3.60
C ASP A 25 5.21 -0.83 -4.23
N ARG A 26 4.12 -0.29 -3.71
CA ARG A 26 2.80 -0.50 -4.32
C ARG A 26 2.59 0.29 -5.62
N LEU A 27 3.51 1.20 -5.95
CA LEU A 27 3.48 2.02 -7.16
C LEU A 27 2.15 2.75 -7.34
N THR A 28 1.82 3.66 -6.42
CA THR A 28 0.54 4.39 -6.40
C THR A 28 0.21 5.16 -7.67
N GLU A 29 1.23 5.45 -8.46
CA GLU A 29 1.17 6.07 -9.77
C GLU A 29 0.45 5.16 -10.78
N ALA A 30 0.55 3.84 -10.65
CA ALA A 30 -0.26 2.85 -11.35
C ALA A 30 -1.64 2.72 -10.67
N HIS A 31 -2.46 3.77 -10.79
CA HIS A 31 -3.77 3.83 -10.15
C HIS A 31 -4.76 2.87 -10.82
N PRO A 32 -5.64 2.15 -10.09
CA PRO A 32 -6.58 1.19 -10.68
C PRO A 32 -7.52 1.78 -11.74
N SER A 33 -7.86 3.07 -11.62
CA SER A 33 -8.66 3.79 -12.64
C SER A 33 -7.99 3.91 -14.00
N THR A 34 -6.71 3.56 -14.14
CA THR A 34 -5.97 3.58 -15.40
C THR A 34 -5.59 2.19 -15.90
N PHE A 35 -6.08 1.12 -15.25
CA PHE A 35 -5.76 -0.24 -15.68
C PHE A 35 -6.52 -0.61 -16.96
N LEU A 36 -5.78 -1.09 -17.95
CA LEU A 36 -6.34 -1.77 -19.12
C LEU A 36 -5.86 -3.22 -19.11
N ILE A 37 -6.80 -4.14 -18.89
CA ILE A 37 -6.50 -5.55 -18.71
C ILE A 37 -7.21 -6.34 -19.81
N ARG A 38 -6.48 -7.24 -20.47
CA ARG A 38 -7.10 -8.18 -21.43
C ARG A 38 -8.09 -9.06 -20.68
N ARG A 39 -9.32 -9.17 -21.18
CA ARG A 39 -10.36 -10.03 -20.59
C ARG A 39 -9.86 -11.46 -20.34
N ALA A 40 -9.13 -12.04 -21.29
CA ALA A 40 -8.58 -13.39 -21.15
C ALA A 40 -7.68 -13.52 -19.91
N ALA A 41 -6.92 -12.50 -19.52
CA ALA A 41 -6.11 -12.56 -18.30
C ALA A 41 -6.96 -12.64 -17.02
N LEU A 42 -8.15 -12.05 -17.02
CA LEU A 42 -9.08 -12.04 -15.88
C LEU A 42 -10.01 -13.26 -15.85
N SER A 43 -10.57 -13.65 -17.00
CA SER A 43 -11.63 -14.66 -17.09
C SER A 43 -11.12 -16.08 -17.36
N GLU A 44 -9.99 -16.21 -18.05
CA GLU A 44 -9.44 -17.49 -18.51
C GLU A 44 -8.04 -17.76 -17.93
N GLY A 45 -7.32 -16.68 -17.58
CA GLY A 45 -6.00 -16.73 -16.99
C GLY A 45 -6.04 -16.95 -15.48
N SER A 46 -4.88 -17.31 -14.92
CA SER A 46 -4.72 -17.56 -13.49
C SER A 46 -4.63 -16.29 -12.65
N ALA A 47 -4.73 -15.09 -13.25
CA ALA A 47 -4.89 -13.88 -12.44
C ALA A 47 -6.25 -13.94 -11.73
N GLY A 48 -7.36 -14.08 -12.45
CA GLY A 48 -8.71 -14.03 -11.88
C GLY A 48 -9.21 -12.59 -11.65
N LEU A 49 -10.45 -12.47 -11.15
CA LEU A 49 -11.08 -11.18 -10.83
C LEU A 49 -10.48 -10.52 -9.57
N VAL A 50 -11.03 -9.38 -9.15
CA VAL A 50 -10.68 -8.75 -7.87
C VAL A 50 -10.96 -9.75 -6.74
N ASP A 51 -10.08 -9.80 -5.76
CA ASP A 51 -10.23 -10.69 -4.62
C ASP A 51 -11.11 -10.01 -3.55
N GLU A 52 -12.35 -10.46 -3.47
CA GLU A 52 -13.37 -9.92 -2.55
C GLU A 52 -13.18 -10.42 -1.10
N GLU A 53 -12.32 -11.41 -0.87
CA GLU A 53 -12.03 -11.95 0.47
C GLU A 53 -11.04 -11.06 1.25
N ILE A 54 -10.38 -10.11 0.58
CA ILE A 54 -9.47 -9.18 1.24
C ILE A 54 -10.26 -8.35 2.27
N PRO A 55 -9.87 -8.35 3.55
CA PRO A 55 -10.58 -7.62 4.59
C PRO A 55 -10.84 -6.16 4.22
N GLY A 56 -12.13 -5.83 4.06
CA GLY A 56 -12.60 -4.51 3.69
C GLY A 56 -12.11 -3.98 2.34
N GLY A 57 -11.59 -4.84 1.45
CA GLY A 57 -11.06 -4.46 0.15
C GLY A 57 -9.71 -3.71 0.21
N TYR A 58 -9.04 -3.68 1.37
CA TYR A 58 -7.83 -2.87 1.51
C TYR A 58 -6.66 -3.46 0.72
N GLY A 59 -6.35 -2.85 -0.43
CA GLY A 59 -5.27 -3.28 -1.33
C GLY A 59 -5.70 -4.30 -2.38
N GLU A 60 -7.00 -4.41 -2.65
CA GLU A 60 -7.59 -5.26 -3.69
C GLU A 60 -7.02 -5.02 -5.10
N ASP A 61 -6.75 -3.76 -5.42
CA ASP A 61 -6.14 -3.30 -6.67
C ASP A 61 -4.67 -3.71 -6.76
N TYR A 62 -3.96 -3.57 -5.65
CA TYR A 62 -2.57 -3.97 -5.51
C TYR A 62 -2.41 -5.50 -5.59
N ASP A 63 -3.31 -6.26 -4.97
CA ASP A 63 -3.38 -7.72 -5.11
C ASP A 63 -3.59 -8.14 -6.57
N LEU A 64 -4.53 -7.51 -7.27
CA LEU A 64 -4.77 -7.78 -8.68
C LEU A 64 -3.50 -7.50 -9.52
N LEU A 65 -2.82 -6.40 -9.24
CA LEU A 65 -1.59 -6.03 -9.93
C LEU A 65 -0.44 -7.03 -9.65
N LEU A 66 -0.30 -7.51 -8.42
CA LEU A 66 0.65 -8.56 -8.05
C LEU A 66 0.36 -9.87 -8.82
N ARG A 67 -0.91 -10.29 -8.89
CA ARG A 67 -1.31 -11.49 -9.65
C ARG A 67 -1.02 -11.36 -11.15
N LEU A 68 -1.35 -10.21 -11.74
CA LEU A 68 -1.05 -9.94 -13.15
C LEU A 68 0.47 -9.94 -13.40
N ALA A 69 1.25 -9.32 -12.51
CA ALA A 69 2.70 -9.25 -12.64
C ALA A 69 3.41 -10.62 -12.50
N ARG A 70 2.75 -11.63 -11.88
CA ARG A 70 3.22 -13.02 -11.88
C ARG A 70 3.07 -13.68 -13.25
N LEU A 71 2.12 -13.25 -14.08
CA LEU A 71 1.94 -13.77 -15.44
C LEU A 71 2.97 -13.19 -16.42
N GLY A 72 3.45 -11.98 -16.14
CA GLY A 72 4.48 -11.32 -16.94
C GLY A 72 4.60 -9.83 -16.60
N PRO A 73 5.58 -9.14 -17.19
CA PRO A 73 5.75 -7.70 -16.97
C PRO A 73 4.54 -6.92 -17.47
N ILE A 74 4.15 -5.89 -16.71
CA ILE A 74 3.02 -5.00 -17.04
C ILE A 74 3.56 -3.76 -17.72
N ALA A 75 3.11 -3.49 -18.95
CA ALA A 75 3.47 -2.29 -19.68
C ALA A 75 2.84 -1.05 -19.07
N VAL A 76 3.59 0.05 -19.05
CA VAL A 76 3.19 1.35 -18.53
C VAL A 76 3.15 2.35 -19.68
N VAL A 77 2.07 3.14 -19.72
CA VAL A 77 2.00 4.32 -20.59
C VAL A 77 2.48 5.52 -19.77
N GLU A 78 3.63 6.07 -20.13
CA GLU A 78 4.32 7.15 -19.40
C GLU A 78 3.73 8.54 -19.69
N GLU A 79 2.40 8.62 -19.81
CA GLU A 79 1.68 9.86 -20.11
C GLU A 79 0.57 10.10 -19.09
N PRO A 80 0.37 11.35 -18.63
CA PRO A 80 -0.68 11.68 -17.66
C PRO A 80 -2.05 11.80 -18.35
N LEU A 81 -2.60 10.68 -18.82
CA LEU A 81 -3.81 10.62 -19.66
C LEU A 81 -5.13 10.78 -18.90
N VAL A 82 -5.13 10.65 -17.57
CA VAL A 82 -6.34 10.67 -16.74
C VAL A 82 -6.18 11.60 -15.54
N GLU A 83 -7.22 12.38 -15.26
CA GLU A 83 -7.32 13.14 -14.03
C GLU A 83 -8.10 12.38 -12.95
N VAL A 84 -7.38 11.77 -12.02
CA VAL A 84 -7.99 11.10 -10.85
C VAL A 84 -8.27 12.12 -9.74
N LEU A 85 -9.52 12.22 -9.32
CA LEU A 85 -9.94 13.01 -8.16
C LEU A 85 -9.63 12.27 -6.87
N TRP A 86 -8.77 12.83 -6.03
CA TRP A 86 -8.43 12.23 -4.74
C TRP A 86 -9.22 12.88 -3.61
N HIS A 87 -10.15 12.12 -3.03
CA HIS A 87 -10.96 12.60 -1.92
C HIS A 87 -10.13 12.73 -0.64
N ARG A 88 -10.34 13.82 0.12
CA ARG A 88 -9.73 14.05 1.45
C ARG A 88 -10.02 12.95 2.50
N GLY A 89 -11.11 12.20 2.36
CA GLY A 89 -11.42 11.09 3.25
C GLY A 89 -11.00 9.79 2.58
N SER A 90 -9.92 9.15 3.06
CA SER A 90 -9.74 7.73 2.75
C SER A 90 -10.86 6.98 3.46
N PHE A 91 -11.60 6.13 2.75
CA PHE A 91 -12.65 5.27 3.31
C PHE A 91 -12.14 4.44 4.50
N PHE A 92 -10.82 4.24 4.58
CA PHE A 92 -10.13 3.49 5.63
C PHE A 92 -9.58 4.33 6.79
N THR A 93 -9.75 5.67 6.79
CA THR A 93 -9.15 6.61 7.78
C THR A 93 -9.55 6.30 9.24
N ARG A 94 -10.45 5.36 9.49
CA ARG A 94 -10.87 4.91 10.83
C ARG A 94 -11.04 3.39 10.96
N ARG A 95 -10.61 2.61 9.96
CA ARG A 95 -10.73 1.15 9.93
C ARG A 95 -9.37 0.48 10.09
N PHE A 96 -8.57 0.96 11.04
CA PHE A 96 -7.20 0.50 11.24
C PHE A 96 -7.12 -0.99 11.56
N GLU A 97 -8.10 -1.55 12.27
CA GLU A 97 -8.16 -2.98 12.53
C GLU A 97 -8.34 -3.78 11.24
N THR A 98 -9.25 -3.34 10.36
CA THR A 98 -9.42 -3.91 9.02
C THR A 98 -8.14 -3.81 8.19
N ILE A 99 -7.42 -2.69 8.26
CA ILE A 99 -6.12 -2.52 7.59
C ILE A 99 -5.11 -3.56 8.10
N VAL A 100 -5.03 -3.78 9.42
CA VAL A 100 -4.13 -4.81 9.98
C VAL A 100 -4.47 -6.18 9.42
N SER A 101 -5.75 -6.57 9.46
CA SER A 101 -6.20 -7.87 8.92
C SER A 101 -5.92 -8.02 7.42
N ALA A 102 -6.10 -6.96 6.63
CA ALA A 102 -5.80 -7.01 5.20
C ALA A 102 -4.30 -7.11 4.91
N LEU A 103 -3.45 -6.46 5.70
CA LEU A 103 -2.00 -6.57 5.57
C LEU A 103 -1.50 -7.96 6.01
N ASP A 104 -2.11 -8.56 7.03
CA ASP A 104 -1.85 -9.97 7.41
C ASP A 104 -2.26 -10.93 6.29
N TYR A 105 -3.45 -10.73 5.70
CA TYR A 105 -3.92 -11.50 4.55
C TYR A 105 -2.92 -11.41 3.39
N LEU A 106 -2.46 -10.20 3.07
CA LEU A 106 -1.48 -9.97 2.00
C LEU A 106 -0.14 -10.69 2.26
N LEU A 107 0.42 -10.61 3.48
CA LEU A 107 1.66 -11.33 3.80
C LEU A 107 1.49 -12.86 3.72
N SER A 108 0.32 -13.37 4.10
CA SER A 108 0.00 -14.79 3.98
C SER A 108 -0.10 -15.24 2.52
N LYS A 109 -0.76 -14.43 1.67
CA LYS A 109 -0.99 -14.73 0.25
C LYS A 109 0.29 -14.61 -0.61
N TYR A 110 1.24 -13.78 -0.19
CA TYR A 110 2.48 -13.50 -0.93
C TYR A 110 3.72 -13.80 -0.07
N PRO A 111 4.11 -15.08 0.07
CA PRO A 111 5.29 -15.45 0.85
C PRO A 111 6.59 -14.83 0.32
N GLU A 112 6.63 -14.37 -0.94
CA GLU A 112 7.80 -13.70 -1.54
C GLU A 112 8.20 -12.40 -0.80
N PHE A 113 7.31 -11.80 -0.01
CA PHE A 113 7.70 -10.72 0.89
C PHE A 113 8.74 -11.16 1.92
N ALA A 114 8.76 -12.44 2.33
CA ALA A 114 9.75 -12.94 3.27
C ALA A 114 11.20 -12.80 2.75
N ASP A 115 11.38 -12.82 1.43
CA ASP A 115 12.68 -12.68 0.77
C ASP A 115 13.04 -11.21 0.46
N ASP A 116 12.04 -10.32 0.28
CA ASP A 116 12.30 -8.89 0.10
C ASP A 116 12.25 -8.12 1.43
N ARG A 117 13.43 -7.81 1.98
CA ARG A 117 13.57 -7.06 3.25
C ARG A 117 12.81 -5.74 3.26
N ARG A 118 12.81 -5.00 2.15
CA ARG A 118 12.21 -3.66 2.04
C ARG A 118 10.69 -3.75 1.90
N GLY A 119 10.20 -4.67 1.07
CA GLY A 119 8.80 -4.95 0.89
C GLY A 119 8.14 -5.42 2.17
N HIS A 120 8.75 -6.40 2.85
CA HIS A 120 8.27 -6.88 4.14
C HIS A 120 8.19 -5.74 5.17
N ALA A 121 9.27 -4.96 5.30
CA ALA A 121 9.31 -3.86 6.26
C ALA A 121 8.27 -2.77 5.97
N ARG A 122 7.98 -2.51 4.69
CA ARG A 122 6.91 -1.58 4.30
C ARG A 122 5.56 -2.06 4.85
N ILE A 123 5.21 -3.33 4.64
CA ILE A 123 3.94 -3.90 5.10
C ILE A 123 3.88 -3.93 6.64
N THR A 124 4.92 -4.45 7.31
CA THR A 124 4.93 -4.53 8.78
C THR A 124 5.02 -3.16 9.45
N GLY A 125 5.63 -2.17 8.79
CA GLY A 125 5.62 -0.77 9.22
C GLY A 125 4.21 -0.15 9.14
N GLN A 126 3.44 -0.46 8.09
CA GLN A 126 2.04 -0.05 7.99
C GLN A 126 1.18 -0.71 9.08
N GLN A 127 1.39 -2.00 9.36
CA GLN A 127 0.73 -2.70 10.45
C GLN A 127 1.06 -2.08 11.80
N ALA A 128 2.34 -1.78 12.07
CA ALA A 128 2.75 -1.13 13.31
C ALA A 128 2.05 0.21 13.53
N PHE A 129 1.93 1.03 12.47
CA PHE A 129 1.17 2.28 12.55
C PHE A 129 -0.32 2.05 12.80
N ALA A 130 -0.95 1.12 12.08
CA ALA A 130 -2.37 0.83 12.25
C ALA A 130 -2.69 0.30 13.66
N LEU A 131 -1.85 -0.60 14.20
CA LEU A 131 -1.94 -1.06 15.59
C LEU A 131 -1.82 0.08 16.60
N ALA A 132 -0.89 1.03 16.37
CA ALA A 132 -0.75 2.22 17.24
C ALA A 132 -2.03 3.06 17.22
N ALA A 133 -2.62 3.26 16.04
CA ALA A 133 -3.85 4.02 15.86
C ALA A 133 -5.08 3.32 16.47
N CYS A 134 -5.07 1.99 16.58
CA CYS A 134 -6.06 1.21 17.33
C CYS A 134 -5.87 1.26 18.85
N GLY A 135 -4.79 1.86 19.36
CA GLY A 135 -4.45 1.81 20.80
C GLY A 135 -3.83 0.48 21.25
N ARG A 136 -3.50 -0.44 20.32
CA ARG A 136 -2.83 -1.72 20.60
C ARG A 136 -1.32 -1.51 20.76
N HIS A 137 -0.94 -0.72 21.77
CA HIS A 137 0.41 -0.17 21.91
C HIS A 137 1.52 -1.23 22.06
N ALA A 138 1.28 -2.29 22.84
CA ALA A 138 2.27 -3.34 23.06
C ALA A 138 2.61 -4.08 21.75
N GLU A 139 1.58 -4.45 20.99
CA GLU A 139 1.72 -5.13 19.71
C GLU A 139 2.33 -4.22 18.66
N SER A 140 1.87 -2.97 18.57
CA SER A 140 2.47 -1.97 17.71
C SER A 140 3.96 -1.79 17.98
N PHE A 141 4.36 -1.72 19.25
CA PHE A 141 5.76 -1.56 19.63
C PHE A 141 6.59 -2.79 19.25
N ALA A 142 6.09 -4.00 19.51
CA ALA A 142 6.76 -5.24 19.11
C ALA A 142 6.95 -5.33 17.59
N THR A 143 5.89 -5.04 16.82
CA THR A 143 5.92 -5.03 15.35
C THR A 143 6.87 -3.95 14.81
N ALA A 144 6.85 -2.74 15.38
CA ALA A 144 7.76 -1.67 15.00
C ALA A 144 9.23 -2.05 15.27
N LEU A 145 9.53 -2.63 16.43
CA LEU A 145 10.88 -3.05 16.79
C LEU A 145 11.38 -4.17 15.86
N SER A 146 10.55 -5.17 15.58
CA SER A 146 10.87 -6.23 14.61
C SER A 146 11.15 -5.65 13.21
N THR A 147 10.31 -4.71 12.78
CA THR A 147 10.48 -3.99 11.50
C THR A 147 11.81 -3.24 11.44
N LEU A 148 12.16 -2.48 12.48
CA LEU A 148 13.42 -1.71 12.51
C LEU A 148 14.66 -2.60 12.60
N ARG A 149 14.58 -3.74 13.30
CA ARG A 149 15.68 -4.73 13.32
C ARG A 149 15.95 -5.28 11.92
N ARG A 150 14.90 -5.48 11.11
CA ARG A 150 15.01 -5.97 9.73
C ARG A 150 15.38 -4.86 8.74
N GLN A 151 14.84 -3.66 8.91
CA GLN A 151 15.06 -2.49 8.07
C GLN A 151 15.05 -1.20 8.91
N PRO A 152 16.22 -0.71 9.36
CA PRO A 152 16.32 0.46 10.24
C PRO A 152 15.81 1.76 9.61
N THR A 153 15.77 1.83 8.28
CA THR A 153 15.35 3.04 7.55
C THR A 153 13.83 3.11 7.34
N GLU A 154 13.05 2.13 7.84
CA GLU A 154 11.60 2.14 7.63
C GLU A 154 10.91 3.19 8.50
N ARG A 155 10.53 4.28 7.86
CA ARG A 155 10.00 5.49 8.51
C ARG A 155 8.69 5.22 9.24
N ARG A 156 7.84 4.31 8.72
CA ARG A 156 6.54 4.01 9.33
C ARG A 156 6.68 3.41 10.73
N ALA A 157 7.70 2.57 10.94
CA ALA A 157 7.98 1.98 12.25
C ALA A 157 8.48 3.03 13.26
N LEU A 158 9.28 4.01 12.82
CA LEU A 158 9.66 5.14 13.68
C LEU A 158 8.44 6.00 14.03
N VAL A 159 7.59 6.29 13.04
CA VAL A 159 6.38 7.08 13.26
C VAL A 159 5.41 6.36 14.18
N SER A 160 5.23 5.04 14.06
CA SER A 160 4.36 4.27 14.96
C SER A 160 4.86 4.31 16.41
N MET A 161 6.18 4.32 16.64
CA MET A 161 6.75 4.53 17.98
C MET A 161 6.39 5.91 18.56
N LEU A 162 6.43 6.96 17.75
CA LEU A 162 6.01 8.31 18.19
C LEU A 162 4.52 8.38 18.52
N VAL A 163 3.68 7.66 17.76
CA VAL A 163 2.25 7.55 18.07
C VAL A 163 2.02 6.78 19.37
N ASN A 164 2.72 5.66 19.59
CA ASN A 164 2.64 4.91 20.85
C ASN A 164 3.10 5.74 22.06
N ALA A 165 4.14 6.55 21.90
CA ALA A 165 4.61 7.47 22.93
C ALA A 165 3.68 8.68 23.14
N ARG A 166 2.56 8.77 22.40
CA ARG A 166 1.59 9.88 22.43
C ARG A 166 2.19 11.26 22.11
N ILE A 167 3.33 11.28 21.43
CA ILE A 167 4.00 12.51 20.99
C ILE A 167 3.22 13.14 19.82
N VAL A 168 2.69 12.30 18.93
CA VAL A 168 1.90 12.71 17.77
C VAL A 168 0.65 11.83 17.62
N GLY A 169 -0.50 12.44 17.34
CA GLY A 169 -1.73 11.70 17.04
C GLY A 169 -1.71 11.06 15.64
N PRO A 170 -2.33 9.89 15.44
CA PRO A 170 -2.34 9.20 14.15
C PRO A 170 -2.98 10.03 13.03
N GLU A 171 -3.99 10.85 13.33
CA GLU A 171 -4.65 11.74 12.37
C GLU A 171 -3.72 12.83 11.86
N ARG A 172 -2.82 13.35 12.71
CA ARG A 172 -1.83 14.36 12.32
C ARG A 172 -0.82 13.78 11.33
N ILE A 173 -0.37 12.54 11.57
CA ILE A 173 0.51 11.82 10.65
C ILE A 173 -0.17 11.59 9.31
N LEU A 174 -1.40 11.08 9.31
CA LEU A 174 -2.19 10.87 8.09
C LEU A 174 -2.38 12.16 7.29
N SER A 175 -2.73 13.25 7.96
CA SER A 175 -2.87 14.57 7.33
C SER A 175 -1.56 15.06 6.70
N LEU A 176 -0.42 14.88 7.39
CA LEU A 176 0.89 15.22 6.86
C LEU A 176 1.25 14.36 5.63
N ALA A 177 1.01 13.06 5.70
CA ALA A 177 1.25 12.15 4.59
C ALA A 177 0.41 12.52 3.37
N HIS A 178 -0.90 12.75 3.55
CA HIS A 178 -1.80 13.13 2.47
C HIS A 178 -1.43 14.47 1.82
N ARG A 179 -0.98 15.47 2.60
CA ARG A 179 -0.48 16.74 2.04
C ARG A 179 0.77 16.55 1.19
N ALA A 180 1.61 15.59 1.53
CA ALA A 180 2.75 15.18 0.71
C ALA A 180 2.35 14.25 -0.46
N GLY A 181 1.06 13.96 -0.64
CA GLY A 181 0.55 13.02 -1.63
C GLY A 181 0.86 11.55 -1.32
N ARG A 182 1.27 11.22 -0.11
CA ARG A 182 1.65 9.86 0.25
C ARG A 182 0.56 9.23 1.11
N GLY A 183 0.37 7.92 0.94
CA GLY A 183 -0.28 7.10 1.97
C GLY A 183 0.67 6.89 3.14
N ILE A 184 0.16 6.25 4.19
CA ILE A 184 1.03 5.66 5.22
C ILE A 184 1.76 4.51 4.61
#